data_AF-A0A1E7GIQ5-F1
#
_entry.id   AF-A0A1E7GIQ5-F1
#
_cell.length_a   1.000
_cell.length_b   1.000
_cell.length_c   1.000
_cell.angle_alpha   90.00
_cell.angle_beta   90.00
_cell.angle_gamma   90.00
#
_symmetry.space_group_name_H-M   'P 1'
#
loop_
_entity.id
_entity.type
_entity.pdbx_description
1 polymer ?
#
loop_
_entity_poly.entity_id
_entity_poly.type
_entity_poly.pdbx_seq_one_letter_code
_entity_poly.pdbx_strand_id
1 'polypeptide(L)' 'MGAGKAMRHAVAWLQIVIVVCLLGYSIQCLFKGDFEQACLPYPVLIIYYLVFARSKAGCTSGAESQDDKD' A
#
# COMPACT_ATOMS: atom_id res chain seq x y z
N MET A 1 6.19 12.68 -23.27
CA MET A 1 5.22 12.43 -22.17
C MET A 1 5.10 10.92 -21.99
N GLY A 2 5.38 10.32 -20.82
CA GLY A 2 4.96 8.92 -20.58
C GLY A 2 5.66 8.09 -19.50
N ALA A 3 6.99 8.16 -19.37
CA ALA A 3 7.73 7.17 -18.55
C ALA A 3 7.35 7.18 -17.06
N GLY A 4 7.10 8.37 -16.48
CA GLY A 4 6.72 8.50 -15.07
C GLY A 4 5.33 7.94 -14.72
N LYS A 5 4.39 7.86 -15.68
CA LYS A 5 3.07 7.25 -15.44
C LYS A 5 3.15 5.73 -15.47
N ALA A 6 3.88 5.17 -16.45
CA ALA A 6 4.06 3.71 -16.57
C ALA A 6 4.75 3.11 -15.34
N MET A 7 5.78 3.78 -14.80
CA MET A 7 6.48 3.32 -13.59
C MET A 7 5.57 3.32 -12.36
N ARG A 8 4.69 4.32 -12.22
CA ARG A 8 3.70 4.38 -11.12
C ARG A 8 2.65 3.28 -11.24
N HIS A 9 2.21 2.94 -12.46
CA HIS A 9 1.31 1.80 -12.68
C HIS A 9 1.99 0.47 -12.35
N ALA A 10 3.25 0.28 -12.74
CA ALA A 10 4.01 -0.93 -12.42
C ALA A 10 4.19 -1.12 -10.90
N VAL A 11 4.49 -0.05 -10.16
CA VAL A 11 4.61 -0.10 -8.70
C VAL A 11 3.27 -0.43 -8.03
N ALA A 12 2.16 0.12 -8.52
CA ALA A 12 0.83 -0.19 -8.00
C ALA A 12 0.45 -1.66 -8.22
N TRP A 13 0.75 -2.20 -9.41
CA TRP A 13 0.56 -3.63 -9.69
C TRP A 13 1.44 -4.51 -8.80
N LEU A 14 2.69 -4.12 -8.58
CA LEU A 14 3.60 -4.84 -7.68
C LEU A 14 3.07 -4.84 -6.23
N GLN A 15 2.55 -3.71 -5.74
CA GLN A 15 1.90 -3.64 -4.42
C GLN A 15 0.71 -4.58 -4.33
N ILE A 16 -0.16 -4.62 -5.35
CA ILE A 16 -1.33 -5.51 -5.38
C ILE A 16 -0.88 -6.97 -5.28
N VAL A 17 0.11 -7.38 -6.07
CA VAL A 17 0.64 -8.76 -6.03
C VAL A 17 1.19 -9.10 -4.64
N ILE A 18 1.96 -8.19 -4.02
CA ILE A 18 2.50 -8.40 -2.67
C ILE A 18 1.36 -8.57 -1.64
N VAL A 19 0.34 -7.71 -1.68
CA VAL A 19 -0.80 -7.79 -0.76
C VAL A 19 -1.57 -9.10 -0.94
N VAL A 20 -1.80 -9.54 -2.19
CA VAL A 20 -2.47 -10.80 -2.48
C VAL A 20 -1.66 -12.00 -1.96
N CYS A 21 -0.34 -11.99 -2.14
CA CYS A 21 0.53 -13.04 -1.59
C CYS A 21 0.49 -13.07 -0.05
N LEU A 22 0.51 -11.92 0.61
CA LEU A 22 0.41 -11.82 2.07
C LEU A 22 -0.94 -12.35 2.59
N LEU A 23 -2.04 -12.00 1.92
CA LEU A 23 -3.37 -12.54 2.23
C LEU A 23 -3.43 -14.06 2.07
N GLY A 24 -2.89 -14.59 0.96
CA GLY A 24 -2.83 -16.03 0.73
C GLY A 24 -2.01 -16.76 1.79
N TYR A 25 -0.87 -16.19 2.19
CA TYR A 25 -0.04 -16.72 3.27
C TYR A 25 -0.78 -16.71 4.61
N SER A 26 -1.41 -15.59 4.97
CA SER A 26 -2.20 -15.48 6.20
C SER A 26 -3.34 -16.50 6.24
N ILE A 27 -4.07 -16.68 5.13
CA ILE A 27 -5.14 -17.67 5.03
C ILE A 27 -4.58 -19.09 5.22
N GLN A 28 -3.45 -19.42 4.58
CA GLN A 28 -2.84 -20.73 4.71
C GLN A 28 -2.35 -21.00 6.15
N CYS A 29 -1.74 -20.02 6.82
CA CYS A 29 -1.36 -20.11 8.23
C CYS A 29 -2.58 -20.24 9.13
N LEU A 30 -3.70 -19.56 8.81
CA LEU A 30 -4.96 -19.70 9.53
C LEU A 30 -5.51 -21.13 9.46
N PHE A 31 -5.46 -21.75 8.28
CA PHE A 31 -5.86 -23.16 8.09
C PHE A 31 -4.94 -24.15 8.81
N LYS A 32 -3.68 -23.79 9.04
CA LYS A 32 -2.73 -24.57 9.85
C LYS A 32 -2.89 -24.38 11.36
N GLY A 33 -3.66 -23.37 11.79
CA GLY A 33 -3.80 -22.99 13.19
C GLY A 33 -2.63 -22.13 13.72
N ASP A 34 -1.72 -21.69 12.84
CA ASP A 34 -0.58 -20.85 13.19
C ASP A 34 -0.97 -19.36 13.16
N PHE A 35 -1.73 -18.95 14.18
CA PHE A 35 -2.27 -17.58 14.28
C PHE A 35 -1.19 -16.50 14.44
N GLU A 36 -0.06 -16.81 15.09
CA GLU A 36 1.06 -15.86 15.23
C GLU A 36 1.66 -15.49 13.88
N GLN A 37 1.85 -16.47 12.99
CA GLN A 37 2.36 -16.22 11.64
C GLN A 37 1.30 -15.59 10.73
N ALA A 38 0.02 -15.93 10.92
CA ALA A 38 -1.07 -15.34 10.16
C ALA A 38 -1.24 -13.83 10.44
N CYS A 39 -0.91 -13.40 11.67
CA CYS A 39 -1.03 -12.01 12.10
C CYS A 39 0.23 -11.16 11.90
N LEU A 40 1.39 -11.79 11.70
CA LEU A 40 2.68 -11.15 11.46
C LEU A 40 2.71 -10.11 10.31
N PRO A 41 1.94 -10.25 9.21
CA PRO A 41 1.97 -9.27 8.13
C PRO A 41 1.14 -8.00 8.41
N TYR A 42 0.21 -8.00 9.37
CA TYR A 42 -0.62 -6.82 9.66
C TYR A 42 0.18 -5.60 10.17
N PRO A 43 1.12 -5.73 11.13
CA PRO A 43 1.94 -4.61 11.58
C PRO A 43 2.77 -3.99 10.45
N VAL A 44 3.31 -4.83 9.56
CA VAL A 44 4.08 -4.39 8.40
C VAL A 44 3.19 -3.61 7.44
N LEU A 45 1.97 -4.09 7.17
CA LEU A 45 0.99 -3.39 6.35
C LEU A 45 0.56 -2.04 6.96
N ILE A 46 0.37 -1.99 8.28
CA ILE A 46 0.00 -0.75 9.00
C ILE A 46 1.14 0.27 8.94
N ILE A 47 2.38 -0.14 9.22
CA ILE A 47 3.55 0.76 9.13
C ILE A 47 3.74 1.23 7.68
N TYR A 48 3.63 0.32 6.71
CA TYR A 48 3.70 0.66 5.29
C TYR A 48 2.65 1.71 4.91
N TYR A 49 1.40 1.51 5.34
CA TYR A 49 0.31 2.44 5.08
C TYR A 49 0.53 3.78 5.79
N LEU A 50 0.98 3.78 7.04
CA LEU A 50 1.24 5.01 7.80
C LEU A 50 2.40 5.82 7.22
N VAL A 51 3.49 5.18 6.81
CA VAL A 51 4.63 5.85 6.16
C VAL A 51 4.21 6.40 4.80
N PHE A 52 3.51 5.60 3.99
CA PHE A 52 3.06 6.04 2.67
C PHE A 52 1.98 7.14 2.74
N ALA A 53 1.04 7.03 3.70
CA ALA A 53 0.02 8.04 3.95
C ALA A 53 0.63 9.33 4.51
N ARG A 54 1.63 9.25 5.40
CA ARG A 54 2.42 10.41 5.86
C ARG A 54 3.22 11.04 4.73
N SER A 55 3.81 10.26 3.83
CA SER A 55 4.50 10.78 2.65
C SER A 55 3.55 11.51 1.70
N LYS A 56 2.28 11.09 1.62
CA LYS A 56 1.24 11.86 0.93
C LYS A 56 0.81 13.10 1.71
N ALA A 57 0.60 13.00 3.02
CA ALA A 57 0.18 14.11 3.86
C ALA A 57 1.22 15.25 3.91
N GLY A 58 2.52 14.92 3.88
CA GLY A 58 3.60 15.91 3.80
C GLY A 58 3.74 16.57 2.41
N CYS A 59 3.24 15.93 1.35
CA CYS A 59 3.14 16.54 0.02
C CYS A 59 1.81 17.28 -0.22
N THR A 60 0.79 17.05 0.61
CA THR A 60 -0.49 17.77 0.57
C THR A 60 -0.59 18.87 1.63
N SER A 61 0.51 19.24 2.30
CA SER A 61 0.59 20.57 2.95
C SER A 61 1.01 21.68 1.96
N GLY A 62 1.11 21.37 0.66
CA GLY A 62 1.42 22.32 -0.40
C GLY A 62 0.73 22.03 -1.73
N ALA A 63 -0.40 21.31 -1.73
CA ALA A 63 -1.18 21.02 -2.95
C ALA A 63 -2.69 21.01 -2.67
N GLU A 64 -3.15 21.93 -1.82
CA GLU A 64 -4.57 22.27 -1.67
C GLU A 64 -4.76 23.76 -2.00
N SER A 65 -4.47 24.10 -3.25
CA SER A 65 -4.97 25.28 -3.95
C SER A 65 -4.70 25.01 -5.41
N GLN A 66 -5.69 24.41 -6.09
CA GLN A 66 -6.19 24.85 -7.39
C GLN A 66 -7.28 23.84 -7.81
N ASP A 67 -8.45 23.94 -7.18
CA ASP A 67 -9.67 23.61 -7.91
C ASP A 67 -10.08 24.87 -8.65
N ASP A 68 -10.27 24.68 -9.94
CA ASP A 68 -10.34 25.65 -11.02
C ASP A 68 -11.82 25.97 -11.29
N LYS A 69 -12.10 27.21 -11.70
CA LYS A 69 -13.39 27.79 -12.18
C LYS A 69 -14.42 28.22 -11.12
N ASP A 70 -14.63 29.54 -11.01
CA ASP A 70 -15.42 30.32 -11.98
C ASP A 70 -14.78 31.70 -12.22
#